data_AF-A0A558NRU6-F1
#
_entry.id   AF-A0A558NRU6-F1
#
_cell.length_a   1.000
_cell.length_b   1.000
_cell.length_c   1.000
_cell.angle_alpha   90.00
_cell.angle_beta   90.00
_cell.angle_gamma   90.00
#
_symmetry.space_group_name_H-M   'P 1'
#
loop_
_entity.id
_entity.type
_entity.pdbx_description
1 polymer ?
#
loop_
_entity_poly.entity_id
_entity_poly.type
_entity_poly.pdbx_seq_one_letter_code
_entity_poly.pdbx_strand_id
1 'polypeptide(L)'
;MMEQFSGWTLGLMIAIAALSLFFHFYRYSNRTAEIAPNILTSIGIFGTFLGVALGLWHFDTTDIQGSVPKLMDGLKTAFWSSIVGLLGALTLKIRAALAQTGRREVNQTRVATIDDLDASLKHIADQMNPEQENGLQHLLQRQHLQTLERMNQVIGALDSYQERMAEANAKALVNAIEAVMREFNTKINEQYGDNFKRLNQSVIAMLEWQQNYKDQLNTLITEQERTSGSMQEASQAFEYMVKHANAFNGISESLQDLLNGLEAQRANLQSQLGSLADLVNHAADGLPKLEDRIVALTQGMADAVQMQQRWAVDELGKMQQSIEQQLQQNLTDSGQRLQDQQQQSLQQLQRIGERVERQVVVLDESMEEELNKALKSFGMQLTALSEKFVSDYSPLTEKLQRLVQMAEQIDE
;
A
#
# COMPACT_ATOMS: atom_id res chain seq x y z
N MET A 1 -9.43 41.79 -66.04
CA MET A 1 -8.31 41.32 -66.88
C MET A 1 -7.04 42.19 -66.79
N MET A 2 -7.05 43.37 -66.13
CA MET A 2 -5.85 44.21 -65.93
C MET A 2 -5.14 43.98 -64.58
N GLU A 3 -5.66 43.12 -63.69
CA GLU A 3 -5.07 42.84 -62.37
C GLU A 3 -3.92 41.81 -62.39
N GLN A 4 -3.55 41.27 -63.57
CA GLN A 4 -2.48 40.26 -63.70
C GLN A 4 -1.16 40.81 -64.25
N PHE A 5 -1.08 42.12 -64.56
CA PHE A 5 0.11 42.72 -65.15
C PHE A 5 0.73 43.74 -64.21
N SER A 6 2.05 43.68 -64.03
CA SER A 6 2.81 44.70 -63.29
C SER A 6 2.61 46.06 -63.96
N GLY A 7 2.23 47.10 -63.20
CA GLY A 7 1.84 48.41 -63.74
C GLY A 7 2.89 49.05 -64.67
N TRP A 8 4.18 48.81 -64.42
CA TRP A 8 5.27 49.26 -65.29
C TRP A 8 5.25 48.59 -66.66
N THR A 9 5.02 47.27 -66.71
CA THR A 9 4.99 46.50 -67.96
C THR A 9 3.82 46.90 -68.85
N LEU A 10 2.70 47.25 -68.24
CA LEU A 10 1.52 47.73 -68.94
C LEU A 10 1.77 49.10 -69.58
N GLY A 11 2.46 50.00 -68.88
CA GLY A 11 2.92 51.28 -69.44
C GLY A 11 3.88 51.09 -70.62
N LEU A 12 4.81 50.14 -70.52
CA LEU A 12 5.77 49.82 -71.58
C LEU A 12 5.07 49.24 -72.82
N MET A 13 4.10 48.34 -72.65
CA MET A 13 3.30 47.79 -73.76
C MET A 13 2.48 48.85 -74.48
N ILE A 14 1.84 49.76 -73.73
CA ILE A 14 1.09 50.89 -74.31
C ILE A 14 2.04 51.80 -75.10
N ALA A 15 3.23 52.08 -74.58
CA ALA A 15 4.23 52.88 -75.26
C ALA A 15 4.71 52.23 -76.58
N ILE A 16 5.00 50.92 -76.58
CA ILE A 16 5.37 50.18 -77.80
C ILE A 16 4.23 50.20 -78.82
N ALA A 17 2.98 49.96 -78.38
CA ALA A 17 1.83 49.96 -79.27
C ALA A 17 1.57 51.34 -79.88
N ALA A 18 1.69 52.42 -79.10
CA ALA A 18 1.59 53.78 -79.57
C ALA A 18 2.71 54.14 -80.56
N LEU A 19 3.95 53.72 -80.27
CA LEU A 19 5.09 53.92 -81.18
C LEU A 19 4.91 53.16 -82.50
N SER A 20 4.40 51.94 -82.44
CA SER A 20 4.07 51.11 -83.61
C SER A 20 3.04 51.80 -84.50
N LEU A 21 1.94 52.29 -83.91
CA LEU A 21 0.90 53.05 -84.60
C LEU A 21 1.44 54.35 -85.18
N PHE A 22 2.27 55.08 -84.44
CA PHE A 22 2.91 56.31 -84.90
C PHE A 22 3.76 56.07 -86.15
N PHE A 23 4.58 55.02 -86.16
CA PHE A 23 5.38 54.64 -87.34
C PHE A 23 4.53 54.13 -88.51
N HIS A 24 3.36 53.56 -88.22
CA HIS A 24 2.46 53.07 -89.26
C HIS A 24 1.68 54.19 -89.97
N PHE A 25 1.25 55.23 -89.24
CA PHE A 25 0.34 56.25 -89.76
C PHE A 25 0.98 57.63 -90.01
N TYR A 26 1.91 58.10 -89.17
CA TYR A 26 2.36 59.50 -89.21
C TYR A 26 3.69 59.72 -89.96
N ARG A 27 4.55 58.68 -90.09
CA ARG A 27 5.90 58.85 -90.66
C ARG A 27 6.38 57.68 -91.54
N TYR A 28 5.52 57.11 -92.37
CA TYR A 28 5.91 56.02 -93.27
C TYR A 28 6.76 56.53 -94.44
N SER A 29 8.06 56.22 -94.41
CA SER A 29 9.08 56.53 -95.43
C SER A 29 10.00 55.31 -95.58
N ASN A 30 10.71 55.16 -96.70
CA ASN A 30 11.65 54.03 -96.91
C ASN A 30 12.65 53.89 -95.75
N ARG A 31 13.12 55.00 -95.17
CA ARG A 31 14.02 54.99 -94.00
C ARG A 31 13.34 54.50 -92.72
N THR A 32 12.05 54.82 -92.52
CA THR A 32 11.26 54.31 -91.38
C THR A 32 10.99 52.82 -91.53
N ALA A 33 10.72 52.35 -92.75
CA ALA A 33 10.50 50.93 -93.05
C ALA A 33 11.73 50.06 -92.76
N GLU A 34 12.94 50.60 -92.91
CA GLU A 34 14.19 49.91 -92.57
C GLU A 34 14.53 49.96 -91.07
N ILE A 35 14.31 51.11 -90.41
CA ILE A 35 14.82 51.33 -89.04
C ILE A 35 13.77 51.00 -87.95
N ALA A 36 12.49 51.32 -88.17
CA ALA A 36 11.46 51.18 -87.14
C ALA A 36 11.24 49.73 -86.64
N PRO A 37 11.25 48.68 -87.50
CA PRO A 37 11.16 47.30 -87.03
C PRO A 37 12.27 46.91 -86.05
N ASN A 38 13.50 47.38 -86.30
CA ASN A 38 14.65 47.08 -85.45
C ASN A 38 14.56 47.79 -84.10
N ILE A 39 14.09 49.05 -84.07
CA ILE A 39 13.85 49.79 -82.83
C ILE A 39 12.77 49.09 -82.00
N LEU A 40 11.65 48.72 -82.60
CA LEU A 40 10.52 48.12 -81.88
C LEU A 40 10.87 46.74 -81.32
N THR A 41 11.66 45.96 -82.05
CA THR A 41 12.19 44.67 -81.58
C THR A 41 13.20 44.87 -80.46
N SER A 42 14.10 45.87 -80.55
CA SER A 42 15.08 46.16 -79.50
C SER A 42 14.42 46.64 -78.20
N ILE A 43 13.39 47.47 -78.28
CA ILE A 43 12.60 47.90 -77.10
C ILE A 43 11.84 46.71 -76.51
N GLY A 44 11.30 45.81 -77.34
CA GLY A 44 10.68 44.56 -76.89
C GLY A 44 11.64 43.66 -76.12
N ILE A 45 12.85 43.44 -76.66
CA ILE A 45 13.93 42.66 -76.01
C ILE A 45 14.36 43.31 -74.69
N PHE A 46 14.50 44.64 -74.68
CA PHE A 46 14.82 45.38 -73.46
C PHE A 46 13.75 45.19 -72.38
N GLY A 47 12.47 45.20 -72.75
CA GLY A 47 11.35 44.92 -71.84
C GLY A 47 11.46 43.55 -71.18
N THR A 48 11.89 42.52 -71.93
CA THR A 48 12.12 41.17 -71.40
C THR A 48 13.24 41.14 -70.36
N PHE A 49 14.39 41.74 -70.67
CA PHE A 49 15.53 41.79 -69.74
C PHE A 49 15.20 42.58 -68.47
N LEU A 50 14.48 43.69 -68.62
CA LEU A 50 14.07 44.50 -67.47
C LEU A 50 13.11 43.74 -66.55
N GLY A 51 12.15 42.98 -67.10
CA GLY A 51 11.22 42.19 -66.30
C GLY A 51 11.87 41.01 -65.58
N VAL A 52 12.86 40.35 -66.19
CA VAL A 52 13.67 39.33 -65.50
C VAL A 52 14.51 39.95 -64.39
N ALA A 53 15.13 41.11 -64.62
CA ALA A 53 15.92 41.80 -63.60
C ALA A 53 15.07 42.21 -62.39
N LEU A 54 13.86 42.73 -62.61
CA LEU A 54 12.93 43.08 -61.53
C LEU A 54 12.38 41.85 -60.79
N GLY A 55 12.21 40.72 -61.49
CA GLY A 55 11.83 39.44 -60.90
C GLY A 55 12.93 38.87 -59.99
N LEU A 56 14.20 39.00 -60.40
CA LEU A 56 15.36 38.61 -59.60
C LEU A 56 15.64 39.55 -58.43
N TRP A 57 15.30 40.84 -58.55
CA TRP A 57 15.47 41.82 -57.46
C TRP A 57 14.70 41.43 -56.20
N HIS A 58 13.56 40.77 -56.35
CA HIS A 58 12.71 40.32 -55.24
C HIS A 58 12.89 38.82 -54.92
N PHE A 59 13.90 38.17 -55.48
CA PHE A 59 14.15 36.75 -55.29
C PHE A 59 14.98 36.52 -54.03
N ASP A 60 14.39 35.88 -53.03
CA ASP A 60 15.06 35.49 -51.80
C ASP A 60 15.59 34.06 -51.92
N THR A 61 16.90 33.88 -51.80
CA THR A 61 17.54 32.57 -51.84
C THR A 61 17.25 31.71 -50.60
N THR A 62 16.75 32.32 -49.52
CA THR A 62 16.39 31.63 -48.28
C THR A 62 14.93 31.16 -48.26
N ASP A 63 14.04 31.81 -49.02
CA ASP A 63 12.64 31.40 -49.22
C ASP A 63 12.31 31.23 -50.72
N ILE A 64 12.73 30.08 -51.26
CA ILE A 64 12.52 29.74 -52.67
C ILE A 64 11.01 29.56 -52.96
N GLN A 65 10.22 29.01 -52.02
CA GLN A 65 8.80 28.73 -52.25
C GLN A 65 7.97 30.01 -52.35
N GLY A 66 8.28 31.05 -51.57
CA GLY A 66 7.67 32.37 -51.69
C GLY A 66 8.19 33.20 -52.88
N SER A 67 9.43 32.96 -53.31
CA SER A 67 10.12 33.76 -54.34
C SER A 67 9.84 33.29 -55.78
N VAL A 68 9.63 31.99 -56.00
CA VAL A 68 9.36 31.44 -57.34
C VAL A 68 8.08 32.01 -57.98
N PRO A 69 6.94 32.14 -57.28
CA PRO A 69 5.74 32.76 -57.87
C PRO A 69 5.96 34.22 -58.32
N LYS A 70 6.68 35.02 -57.54
CA LYS A 70 6.98 36.43 -57.87
C LYS A 70 7.90 36.56 -59.08
N LEU A 71 8.92 35.70 -59.17
CA LEU A 71 9.80 35.61 -60.35
C LEU A 71 8.99 35.23 -61.59
N MET A 72 8.07 34.27 -61.45
CA MET A 72 7.23 33.80 -62.55
C MET A 72 6.31 34.90 -63.07
N ASP A 73 5.77 35.75 -62.20
CA ASP A 73 4.92 36.87 -62.62
C ASP A 73 5.71 38.00 -63.29
N GLY A 74 6.93 38.29 -62.82
CA GLY A 74 7.87 39.18 -63.52
C GLY A 74 8.19 38.67 -64.93
N LEU A 75 8.43 37.37 -65.08
CA LEU A 75 8.78 36.75 -66.36
C LEU A 75 7.59 36.68 -67.33
N LYS A 76 6.38 36.31 -66.86
CA LYS A 76 5.14 36.30 -67.67
C LYS A 76 4.90 37.67 -68.31
N THR A 77 5.01 38.74 -67.53
CA THR A 77 4.70 40.10 -67.98
C THR A 77 5.78 40.68 -68.90
N ALA A 78 7.05 40.36 -68.64
CA ALA A 78 8.18 40.73 -69.51
C ALA A 78 8.03 40.12 -70.92
N PHE A 79 7.60 38.86 -71.00
CA PHE A 79 7.42 38.15 -72.25
C PHE A 79 6.38 38.80 -73.18
N TRP A 80 5.26 39.28 -72.61
CA TRP A 80 4.22 39.97 -73.37
C TRP A 80 4.70 41.28 -74.01
N SER A 81 5.61 42.01 -73.35
CA SER A 81 6.18 43.24 -73.95
C SER A 81 7.02 42.95 -75.19
N SER A 82 7.76 41.83 -75.21
CA SER A 82 8.52 41.38 -76.38
C SER A 82 7.61 40.94 -77.52
N ILE A 83 6.50 40.28 -77.22
CA ILE A 83 5.50 39.88 -78.22
C ILE A 83 4.92 41.12 -78.92
N VAL A 84 4.53 42.15 -78.16
CA VAL A 84 3.99 43.39 -78.73
C VAL A 84 5.04 44.11 -79.60
N GLY A 85 6.30 44.16 -79.16
CA GLY A 85 7.39 44.75 -79.95
C GLY A 85 7.70 44.01 -81.25
N LEU A 86 7.68 42.68 -81.22
CA LEU A 86 7.92 41.85 -82.39
C LEU A 86 6.76 41.89 -83.39
N LEU A 87 5.51 41.85 -82.91
CA LEU A 87 4.33 41.95 -83.75
C LEU A 87 4.27 43.30 -84.47
N GLY A 88 4.54 44.40 -83.78
CA GLY A 88 4.61 45.71 -84.43
C GLY A 88 5.74 45.78 -85.48
N ALA A 89 6.90 45.19 -85.22
CA ALA A 89 8.00 45.14 -86.19
C ALA A 89 7.65 44.33 -87.45
N LEU A 90 6.96 43.20 -87.27
CA LEU A 90 6.55 42.32 -88.36
C LEU A 90 5.53 43.01 -89.29
N THR A 91 4.53 43.68 -88.72
CA THR A 91 3.51 44.41 -89.51
C THR A 91 4.14 45.51 -90.38
N LEU A 92 5.19 46.19 -89.89
CA LEU A 92 5.93 47.18 -90.66
C LEU A 92 6.77 46.55 -91.80
N LYS A 93 7.42 45.41 -91.58
CA LYS A 93 8.19 44.70 -92.61
C LYS A 93 7.31 44.18 -93.75
N ILE A 94 6.14 43.64 -93.43
CA ILE A 94 5.18 43.14 -94.44
C ILE A 94 4.74 44.29 -95.36
N ARG A 95 4.43 45.47 -94.79
CA ARG A 95 4.07 46.65 -95.58
C ARG A 95 5.21 47.15 -96.46
N ALA A 96 6.46 47.08 -95.98
CA ALA A 96 7.64 47.46 -96.75
C ALA A 96 7.90 46.56 -97.97
N ALA A 97 7.76 45.24 -97.79
CA ALA A 97 7.93 44.28 -98.87
C ALA A 97 6.92 44.46 -100.01
N LEU A 98 5.66 44.78 -99.69
CA LEU A 98 4.61 45.03 -100.68
C LEU A 98 4.84 46.31 -101.51
N ALA A 99 5.62 47.28 -101.02
CA ALA A 99 5.84 48.56 -101.68
C ALA A 99 7.00 48.57 -102.70
N GLN A 100 7.94 47.60 -102.64
CA GLN A 100 9.18 47.62 -103.44
C GLN A 100 9.10 46.90 -104.81
N THR A 101 8.05 46.14 -105.09
CA THR A 101 7.90 45.30 -106.30
C THR A 101 7.61 46.08 -107.60
N GLY A 102 7.67 47.42 -107.60
CA GLY A 102 7.10 48.26 -108.67
C GLY A 102 8.04 48.85 -109.75
N ARG A 103 9.38 48.75 -109.69
CA ARG A 103 10.24 49.53 -110.62
C ARG A 103 11.62 48.91 -110.94
N ARG A 104 11.84 48.45 -112.19
CA ARG A 104 13.11 48.60 -112.96
C ARG A 104 13.07 47.87 -114.33
N GLU A 105 13.30 48.60 -115.43
CA GLU A 105 14.24 48.23 -116.53
C GLU A 105 14.31 49.33 -117.63
N VAL A 106 15.48 49.53 -118.27
CA VAL A 106 15.71 49.64 -119.74
C VAL A 106 17.19 49.97 -120.09
N ASN A 107 17.65 49.26 -121.11
CA ASN A 107 18.94 49.11 -121.83
C ASN A 107 19.58 50.34 -122.53
N GLN A 108 20.85 50.19 -122.98
CA GLN A 108 21.35 50.72 -124.28
C GLN A 108 22.44 49.85 -124.95
N THR A 109 22.30 49.62 -126.27
CA THR A 109 23.26 48.99 -127.21
C THR A 109 23.49 49.92 -128.41
N ARG A 110 24.69 49.92 -129.02
CA ARG A 110 25.00 50.61 -130.31
C ARG A 110 25.61 49.61 -131.31
N VAL A 111 25.35 49.84 -132.62
CA VAL A 111 25.59 48.96 -133.78
C VAL A 111 26.85 49.36 -134.56
N ALA A 112 27.60 48.39 -135.11
CA ALA A 112 28.77 48.53 -136.01
C ALA A 112 28.43 48.12 -137.48
N THR A 113 29.23 48.54 -138.46
CA THR A 113 28.90 48.61 -139.91
C THR A 113 29.50 47.46 -140.75
N ILE A 114 29.00 47.28 -141.98
CA ILE A 114 29.14 46.13 -142.89
C ILE A 114 30.59 45.81 -143.35
N ASP A 115 31.54 46.76 -143.28
CA ASP A 115 32.93 46.52 -143.66
C ASP A 115 33.68 45.59 -142.68
N ASP A 116 33.26 45.54 -141.41
CA ASP A 116 33.80 44.57 -140.44
C ASP A 116 33.40 43.14 -140.79
N LEU A 117 32.36 42.94 -141.59
CA LEU A 117 31.80 41.62 -141.89
C LEU A 117 32.60 40.86 -142.96
N ASP A 118 33.07 41.52 -144.02
CA ASP A 118 33.87 40.85 -145.08
C ASP A 118 35.26 40.44 -144.57
N ALA A 119 35.90 41.32 -143.80
CA ALA A 119 37.16 41.02 -143.13
C ALA A 119 37.00 39.83 -142.17
N SER A 120 35.90 39.78 -141.41
CA SER A 120 35.61 38.70 -140.49
C SER A 120 35.36 37.37 -141.20
N LEU A 121 34.64 37.37 -142.33
CA LEU A 121 34.30 36.14 -143.05
C LEU A 121 35.52 35.47 -143.71
N LYS A 122 36.44 36.24 -144.28
CA LYS A 122 37.71 35.70 -144.79
C LYS A 122 38.59 35.13 -143.67
N HIS A 123 38.64 35.82 -142.53
CA HIS A 123 39.42 35.37 -141.38
C HIS A 123 38.89 34.07 -140.76
N ILE A 124 37.57 33.86 -140.80
CA ILE A 124 36.92 32.62 -140.34
C ILE A 124 37.15 31.47 -141.35
N ALA A 125 37.07 31.74 -142.65
CA ALA A 125 37.30 30.73 -143.68
C ALA A 125 38.73 30.16 -143.61
N ASP A 126 39.73 31.01 -143.42
CA ASP A 126 41.13 30.58 -143.24
C ASP A 126 41.31 29.75 -141.97
N GLN A 127 40.67 30.14 -140.86
CA GLN A 127 40.77 29.42 -139.57
C GLN A 127 40.06 28.05 -139.55
N MET A 128 39.17 27.78 -140.51
CA MET A 128 38.42 26.52 -140.62
C MET A 128 39.07 25.50 -141.57
N ASN A 129 40.19 25.83 -142.20
CA ASN A 129 40.89 24.92 -143.12
C ASN A 129 41.64 23.81 -142.33
N PRO A 130 41.30 22.52 -142.49
CA PRO A 130 41.85 21.42 -141.67
C PRO A 130 43.33 21.09 -141.92
N GLU A 131 43.96 21.63 -142.97
CA GLU A 131 45.40 21.42 -143.23
C GLU A 131 46.33 22.47 -142.59
N GLN A 132 45.79 23.50 -141.94
CA GLN A 132 46.60 24.47 -141.20
C GLN A 132 46.89 23.99 -139.77
N GLU A 133 48.17 23.93 -139.37
CA GLU A 133 48.63 23.60 -138.00
C GLU A 133 48.01 24.50 -136.91
N ASN A 134 47.50 25.67 -137.28
CA ASN A 134 46.86 26.64 -136.39
C ASN A 134 45.33 26.79 -136.62
N GLY A 135 44.70 25.82 -137.30
CA GLY A 135 43.25 25.79 -137.49
C GLY A 135 42.49 25.68 -136.16
N LEU A 136 41.26 26.17 -136.14
CA LEU A 136 40.41 26.26 -134.94
C LEU A 136 40.18 24.89 -134.27
N GLN A 137 40.17 23.81 -135.05
CA GLN A 137 40.06 22.44 -134.54
C GLN A 137 41.27 22.02 -133.68
N HIS A 138 42.49 22.31 -134.13
CA HIS A 138 43.72 22.01 -133.37
C HIS A 138 43.82 22.88 -132.11
N LEU A 139 43.38 24.14 -132.17
CA LEU A 139 43.29 25.02 -131.01
C LEU A 139 42.30 24.48 -129.96
N LEU A 140 41.10 24.09 -130.39
CA LEU A 140 40.08 23.53 -129.49
C LEU A 140 40.51 22.20 -128.89
N GLN A 141 41.15 21.33 -129.66
CA GLN A 141 41.66 20.06 -129.15
C GLN A 141 42.79 20.27 -128.14
N ARG A 142 43.71 21.20 -128.41
CA ARG A 142 44.79 21.58 -127.47
C ARG A 142 44.23 22.21 -126.19
N GLN A 143 43.23 23.07 -126.31
CA GLN A 143 42.53 23.68 -125.16
C GLN A 143 41.77 22.62 -124.35
N HIS A 144 41.12 21.66 -125.00
CA HIS A 144 40.40 20.58 -124.33
C HIS A 144 41.37 19.67 -123.55
N LEU A 145 42.49 19.26 -124.16
CA LEU A 145 43.53 18.47 -123.48
C LEU A 145 44.14 19.23 -122.29
N GLN A 146 44.44 20.53 -122.44
CA GLN A 146 44.91 21.37 -121.33
C GLN A 146 43.86 21.51 -120.22
N THR A 147 42.58 21.57 -120.57
CA THR A 147 41.48 21.66 -119.59
C THR A 147 41.34 20.36 -118.81
N LEU A 148 41.43 19.20 -119.48
CA LEU A 148 41.44 17.89 -118.82
C LEU A 148 42.65 17.72 -117.90
N GLU A 149 43.83 18.19 -118.32
CA GLU A 149 45.03 18.14 -117.49
C GLU A 149 44.90 19.03 -116.24
N ARG A 150 44.37 20.24 -116.38
CA ARG A 150 44.05 21.12 -115.23
C ARG A 150 43.00 20.49 -114.32
N MET A 151 41.96 19.86 -114.87
CA MET A 151 40.97 19.14 -114.07
C MET A 151 41.59 17.99 -113.27
N ASN A 152 42.48 17.21 -113.87
CA ASN A 152 43.19 16.14 -113.17
C ASN A 152 44.10 16.69 -112.06
N GLN A 153 44.76 17.83 -112.27
CA GLN A 153 45.52 18.51 -111.22
C GLN A 153 44.63 18.99 -110.08
N VAL A 154 43.44 19.53 -110.39
CA VAL A 154 42.45 19.94 -109.38
C VAL A 154 41.94 18.72 -108.59
N ILE A 155 41.65 17.60 -109.26
CA ILE A 155 41.22 16.36 -108.61
C ILE A 155 42.32 15.85 -107.67
N GLY A 156 43.59 15.83 -108.11
CA GLY A 156 44.71 15.46 -107.23
C GLY A 156 44.91 16.40 -106.05
N ALA A 157 44.73 17.71 -106.25
CA ALA A 157 44.77 18.69 -105.17
C ALA A 157 43.60 18.52 -104.19
N LEU A 158 42.42 18.15 -104.66
CA LEU A 158 41.25 17.87 -103.82
C LEU A 158 41.43 16.57 -103.04
N ASP A 159 41.96 15.52 -103.64
CA ASP A 159 42.23 14.23 -102.99
C ASP A 159 43.26 14.40 -101.86
N SER A 160 44.39 15.07 -102.15
CA SER A 160 45.40 15.40 -101.14
C SER A 160 44.87 16.35 -100.05
N TYR A 161 43.96 17.27 -100.38
CA TYR A 161 43.28 18.10 -99.38
C TYR A 161 42.36 17.27 -98.48
N GLN A 162 41.59 16.32 -99.04
CA GLN A 162 40.72 15.43 -98.27
C GLN A 162 41.52 14.56 -97.31
N GLU A 163 42.64 13.98 -97.76
CA GLU A 163 43.53 13.20 -96.92
C GLU A 163 44.10 14.04 -95.77
N ARG A 164 44.65 15.22 -96.07
CA ARG A 164 45.19 16.14 -95.04
C ARG A 164 44.12 16.65 -94.09
N MET A 165 42.92 16.92 -94.57
CA MET A 165 41.79 17.32 -93.71
C MET A 165 41.34 16.19 -92.80
N ALA A 166 41.26 14.96 -93.31
CA ALA A 166 40.92 13.78 -92.52
C ALA A 166 41.97 13.56 -91.42
N GLU A 167 43.26 13.64 -91.76
CA GLU A 167 44.36 13.52 -90.80
C GLU A 167 44.35 14.65 -89.77
N ALA A 168 44.18 15.90 -90.20
CA ALA A 168 44.13 17.06 -89.30
C ALA A 168 42.93 17.00 -88.34
N ASN A 169 41.76 16.60 -88.83
CA ASN A 169 40.56 16.44 -88.00
C ASN A 169 40.69 15.27 -87.03
N ALA A 170 41.24 14.13 -87.47
CA ALA A 170 41.52 13.00 -86.58
C ALA A 170 42.50 13.38 -85.47
N LYS A 171 43.58 14.09 -85.82
CA LYS A 171 44.56 14.59 -84.85
C LYS A 171 43.98 15.62 -83.90
N ALA A 172 43.16 16.55 -84.40
CA ALA A 172 42.46 17.53 -83.57
C ALA A 172 41.49 16.84 -82.60
N LEU A 173 40.76 15.83 -83.06
CA LEU A 173 39.85 15.05 -82.23
C LEU A 173 40.59 14.27 -81.14
N VAL A 174 41.67 13.57 -81.49
CA VAL A 174 42.50 12.83 -80.52
C VAL A 174 43.07 13.78 -79.48
N ASN A 175 43.62 14.93 -79.90
CA ASN A 175 44.17 15.93 -78.97
C ASN A 175 43.09 16.51 -78.05
N ALA A 176 41.89 16.78 -78.57
CA ALA A 176 40.77 17.26 -77.78
C ALA A 176 40.32 16.22 -76.74
N ILE A 177 40.22 14.94 -77.14
CA ILE A 177 39.88 13.84 -76.23
C ILE A 177 40.98 13.66 -75.18
N GLU A 178 42.27 13.70 -75.55
CA GLU A 178 43.36 13.58 -74.59
C GLU A 178 43.35 14.72 -73.58
N ALA A 179 43.12 15.97 -74.03
CA ALA A 179 42.99 17.12 -73.16
C ALA A 179 41.83 16.95 -72.17
N VAL A 180 40.65 16.54 -72.65
CA VAL A 180 39.47 16.29 -71.80
C VAL A 180 39.75 15.16 -70.81
N MET A 181 40.39 14.06 -71.22
CA MET A 181 40.72 12.94 -70.33
C MET A 181 41.75 13.34 -69.26
N ARG A 182 42.74 14.15 -69.61
CA ARG A 182 43.71 14.69 -68.64
C ARG A 182 43.04 15.62 -67.64
N GLU A 183 42.18 16.53 -68.11
CA GLU A 183 41.45 17.44 -67.24
C GLU A 183 40.46 16.71 -66.34
N PHE A 184 39.75 15.71 -66.88
CA PHE A 184 38.87 14.83 -66.12
C PHE A 184 39.63 14.08 -65.01
N ASN A 185 40.77 13.47 -65.33
CA ASN A 185 41.57 12.73 -64.37
C ASN A 185 42.14 13.66 -63.28
N THR A 186 42.58 14.86 -63.68
CA THR A 186 43.04 15.91 -62.74
C THR A 186 41.90 16.32 -61.80
N LYS A 187 40.70 16.61 -62.33
CA LYS A 187 39.53 16.96 -61.53
C LYS A 187 39.08 15.83 -60.61
N ILE A 188 39.15 14.57 -61.04
CA ILE A 188 38.87 13.44 -60.15
C ILE A 188 39.84 13.41 -58.98
N ASN A 189 41.14 13.50 -59.27
CA ASN A 189 42.14 13.39 -58.21
C ASN A 189 42.07 14.57 -57.22
N GLU A 190 41.86 15.80 -57.72
CA GLU A 190 41.73 16.99 -56.86
C GLU A 190 40.39 17.05 -56.12
N GLN A 191 39.26 17.00 -56.83
CA GLN A 191 37.95 17.22 -56.21
C GLN A 191 37.45 16.00 -55.43
N TYR A 192 37.69 14.79 -55.91
CA TYR A 192 37.23 13.59 -55.21
C TYR A 192 38.24 13.11 -54.17
N GLY A 193 39.55 13.32 -54.38
CA GLY A 193 40.56 12.98 -53.39
C GLY A 193 40.34 13.68 -52.04
N ASP A 194 40.08 14.99 -52.06
CA ASP A 194 39.79 15.74 -50.84
C ASP A 194 38.41 15.43 -50.24
N ASN A 195 37.41 15.15 -51.08
CA ASN A 195 36.11 14.68 -50.59
C ASN A 195 36.21 13.31 -49.91
N PHE A 196 37.01 12.37 -50.44
CA PHE A 196 37.26 11.08 -49.81
C PHE A 196 38.04 11.21 -48.50
N LYS A 197 39.00 12.14 -48.41
CA LYS A 197 39.68 12.43 -47.13
C LYS A 197 38.70 12.96 -46.08
N ARG A 198 37.84 13.92 -46.45
CA ARG A 198 36.81 14.47 -45.55
C ARG A 198 35.80 13.40 -45.15
N LEU A 199 35.35 12.56 -46.09
CA LEU A 199 34.47 11.44 -45.82
C LEU A 199 35.13 10.47 -44.83
N ASN A 200 36.40 10.11 -45.04
CA ASN A 200 37.13 9.24 -44.12
C ASN A 200 37.24 9.86 -42.72
N GLN A 201 37.53 11.15 -42.62
CA GLN A 201 37.53 11.87 -41.34
C GLN A 201 36.15 11.84 -40.66
N SER A 202 35.06 12.02 -41.41
CA SER A 202 33.70 11.91 -40.87
C SER A 202 33.38 10.49 -40.40
N VAL A 203 33.83 9.46 -41.12
CA VAL A 203 33.66 8.05 -40.71
C VAL A 203 34.47 7.75 -39.45
N ILE A 204 35.71 8.21 -39.34
CA ILE A 204 36.53 8.06 -38.13
C ILE A 204 35.85 8.74 -36.94
N ALA A 205 35.41 9.99 -37.10
CA ALA A 205 34.69 10.72 -36.05
C ALA A 205 33.38 10.02 -35.65
N MET A 206 32.68 9.40 -36.60
CA MET A 206 31.49 8.60 -36.34
C MET A 206 31.82 7.33 -35.54
N LEU A 207 32.91 6.65 -35.85
CA LEU A 207 33.37 5.48 -35.10
C LEU A 207 33.79 5.84 -33.68
N GLU A 208 34.53 6.94 -33.50
CA GLU A 208 34.88 7.48 -32.18
C GLU A 208 33.62 7.85 -31.39
N TRP A 209 32.66 8.52 -32.02
CA TRP A 209 31.37 8.83 -31.40
C TRP A 209 30.60 7.57 -31.01
N GLN A 210 30.56 6.53 -31.86
CA GLN A 210 29.92 5.26 -31.54
C GLN A 210 30.58 4.55 -30.34
N GLN A 211 31.92 4.57 -30.26
CA GLN A 211 32.64 3.98 -29.14
C GLN A 211 32.36 4.73 -27.85
N ASN A 212 32.44 6.06 -27.87
CA ASN A 212 32.11 6.90 -26.72
C ASN A 212 30.65 6.71 -26.27
N TYR A 213 29.72 6.60 -27.23
CA TYR A 213 28.31 6.38 -26.95
C TYR A 213 28.05 5.02 -26.31
N LYS A 214 28.75 3.96 -26.76
CA LYS A 214 28.71 2.65 -26.10
C LYS A 214 29.18 2.72 -24.65
N ASP A 215 30.26 3.46 -24.37
CA ASP A 215 30.78 3.60 -23.02
C ASP A 215 29.83 4.40 -22.11
N GLN A 216 29.18 5.44 -22.66
CA GLN A 216 28.11 6.17 -21.98
C GLN A 216 26.90 5.28 -21.67
N LEU A 217 26.47 4.43 -22.62
CA LEU A 217 25.38 3.49 -22.40
C LEU A 217 25.71 2.48 -21.30
N ASN A 218 26.94 1.96 -21.27
CA ASN A 218 27.35 1.06 -20.19
C ASN A 218 27.31 1.75 -18.82
N THR A 219 27.80 2.99 -18.74
CA THR A 219 27.73 3.80 -17.52
C THR A 219 26.29 4.04 -17.08
N LEU A 220 25.40 4.36 -18.04
CA LEU A 220 23.97 4.54 -17.78
C LEU A 220 23.33 3.25 -17.23
N ILE A 221 23.65 2.10 -17.81
CA ILE A 221 23.16 0.79 -17.35
C ILE A 221 23.62 0.54 -15.92
N THR A 222 24.89 0.76 -15.60
CA THR A 222 25.42 0.59 -14.24
C THR A 222 24.75 1.52 -13.23
N GLU A 223 24.55 2.81 -13.56
CA GLU A 223 23.83 3.73 -12.68
C GLU A 223 22.35 3.37 -12.51
N GLN A 224 21.71 2.85 -13.57
CA GLN A 224 20.34 2.35 -13.52
C GLN A 224 20.21 1.13 -12.60
N GLU A 225 21.14 0.17 -12.70
CA GLU A 225 21.22 -1.00 -11.82
C GLU A 225 21.42 -0.58 -10.36
N ARG A 226 22.35 0.35 -10.11
CA ARG A 226 22.59 0.90 -8.77
C ARG A 226 21.33 1.57 -8.20
N THR A 227 20.65 2.37 -9.01
CA THR A 227 19.40 3.03 -8.64
C THR A 227 18.29 2.02 -8.33
N SER A 228 18.17 0.96 -9.14
CA SER A 228 17.23 -0.12 -8.88
C SER A 228 17.52 -0.84 -7.55
N GLY A 229 18.79 -1.07 -7.24
CA GLY A 229 19.22 -1.63 -5.94
C GLY A 229 18.82 -0.73 -4.77
N SER A 230 19.13 0.57 -4.85
CA SER A 230 18.72 1.54 -3.81
C SER A 230 17.20 1.64 -3.67
N MET A 231 16.44 1.51 -4.77
CA MET A 231 14.97 1.50 -4.74
C MET A 231 14.43 0.26 -4.00
N GLN A 232 15.07 -0.90 -4.18
CA GLN A 232 14.73 -2.11 -3.42
C GLN A 232 15.04 -1.96 -1.93
N GLU A 233 16.23 -1.43 -1.57
CA GLU A 233 16.57 -1.16 -0.18
C GLU A 233 15.59 -0.17 0.47
N ALA A 234 15.25 0.92 -0.24
CA ALA A 234 14.27 1.89 0.22
C ALA A 234 12.88 1.24 0.41
N SER A 235 12.47 0.35 -0.50
CA SER A 235 11.22 -0.40 -0.37
C SER A 235 11.21 -1.30 0.86
N GLN A 236 12.32 -2.00 1.14
CA GLN A 236 12.45 -2.85 2.33
C GLN A 236 12.42 -2.02 3.62
N ALA A 237 13.12 -0.88 3.63
CA ALA A 237 13.11 0.05 4.76
C ALA A 237 11.70 0.61 5.00
N PHE A 238 10.95 0.91 3.93
CA PHE A 238 9.55 1.34 4.02
C PHE A 238 8.65 0.23 4.57
N GLU A 239 8.79 -1.01 4.10
CA GLU A 239 8.03 -2.14 4.64
C GLU A 239 8.31 -2.33 6.14
N TYR A 240 9.59 -2.24 6.54
CA TYR A 240 10.00 -2.31 7.93
C TYR A 240 9.38 -1.19 8.77
N MET A 241 9.36 0.04 8.27
CA MET A 241 8.72 1.18 8.91
C MET A 241 7.22 0.96 9.09
N VAL A 242 6.52 0.49 8.05
CA VAL A 242 5.08 0.21 8.11
C VAL A 242 4.76 -0.88 9.14
N LYS A 243 5.54 -1.96 9.18
CA LYS A 243 5.40 -3.01 10.21
C LYS A 243 5.51 -2.45 11.62
N HIS A 244 6.50 -1.59 11.88
CA HIS A 244 6.69 -0.97 13.19
C HIS A 244 5.62 0.08 13.53
N ALA A 245 5.15 0.84 12.56
CA ALA A 245 4.03 1.77 12.77
C ALA A 245 2.74 1.02 13.18
N ASN A 246 2.48 -0.14 12.58
CA ASN A 246 1.36 -0.99 13.00
C ASN A 246 1.55 -1.56 14.41
N ALA A 247 2.77 -2.00 14.77
CA ALA A 247 3.08 -2.44 16.12
C ALA A 247 2.89 -1.32 17.15
N PHE A 248 3.25 -0.07 16.80
CA PHE A 248 3.04 1.10 17.65
C PHE A 248 1.55 1.37 17.93
N ASN A 249 0.67 1.19 16.95
CA ASN A 249 -0.78 1.27 17.17
C ASN A 249 -1.24 0.21 18.19
N GLY A 250 -0.78 -1.03 18.06
CA GLY A 250 -1.10 -2.09 19.02
C GLY A 250 -0.54 -1.84 20.43
N ILE A 251 0.65 -1.25 20.53
CA ILE A 251 1.22 -0.81 21.82
C ILE A 251 0.35 0.30 22.41
N SER A 252 -0.12 1.26 21.60
CA SER A 252 -0.98 2.35 22.06
C SER A 252 -2.32 1.86 22.59
N GLU A 253 -2.92 0.86 21.92
CA GLU A 253 -4.13 0.19 22.39
C GLU A 253 -3.88 -0.56 23.71
N SER A 254 -2.77 -1.30 23.80
CA SER A 254 -2.37 -1.97 25.05
C SER A 254 -2.11 -0.97 26.19
N LEU A 255 -1.57 0.22 25.88
CA LEU A 255 -1.34 1.28 26.84
C LEU A 255 -2.68 1.87 27.33
N GLN A 256 -3.65 2.03 26.43
CA GLN A 256 -5.00 2.46 26.78
C GLN A 256 -5.70 1.46 27.69
N ASP A 257 -5.57 0.16 27.42
CA ASP A 257 -6.10 -0.90 28.28
C ASP A 257 -5.43 -0.91 29.66
N LEU A 258 -4.11 -0.71 29.71
CA LEU A 258 -3.37 -0.61 30.96
C LEU A 258 -3.81 0.62 31.77
N LEU A 259 -3.99 1.77 31.12
CA LEU A 259 -4.51 2.99 31.77
C LEU A 259 -5.94 2.80 32.28
N ASN A 260 -6.82 2.17 31.51
CA ASN A 260 -8.19 1.84 31.94
C ASN A 260 -8.17 0.87 33.14
N GLY A 261 -7.30 -0.14 33.11
CA GLY A 261 -7.11 -1.09 34.21
C GLY A 261 -6.58 -0.43 35.48
N LEU A 262 -5.62 0.48 35.36
CA LEU A 262 -5.12 1.27 36.48
C LEU A 262 -6.19 2.19 37.06
N GLU A 263 -7.03 2.82 36.22
CA GLU A 263 -8.13 3.65 36.68
C GLU A 263 -9.20 2.82 37.43
N ALA A 264 -9.54 1.63 36.92
CA ALA A 264 -10.42 0.70 37.60
C ALA A 264 -9.84 0.24 38.95
N GLN A 265 -8.54 -0.07 39.00
CA GLN A 265 -7.84 -0.43 40.23
C GLN A 265 -7.82 0.74 41.23
N ARG A 266 -7.61 1.97 40.75
CA ARG A 266 -7.68 3.19 41.57
C ARG A 266 -9.06 3.36 42.19
N ALA A 267 -10.12 3.21 41.40
CA ALA A 267 -11.50 3.27 41.90
C ALA A 267 -11.80 2.17 42.93
N ASN A 268 -11.30 0.95 42.71
CA ASN A 268 -11.45 -0.15 43.66
C ASN A 268 -10.72 0.14 44.99
N LEU A 269 -9.46 0.60 44.92
CA LEU A 269 -8.71 1.00 46.11
C LEU A 269 -9.39 2.15 46.87
N GLN A 270 -9.93 3.14 46.15
CA GLN A 270 -10.71 4.22 46.74
C GLN A 270 -11.93 3.67 47.50
N SER A 271 -12.67 2.72 46.89
CA SER A 271 -13.80 2.04 47.54
C SER A 271 -13.37 1.23 48.76
N GLN A 272 -12.25 0.50 48.68
CA GLN A 272 -11.72 -0.28 49.80
C GLN A 272 -11.32 0.65 50.96
N LEU A 273 -10.61 1.74 50.68
CA LEU A 273 -10.25 2.75 51.66
C LEU A 273 -11.50 3.40 52.28
N GLY A 274 -12.54 3.65 51.48
CA GLY A 274 -13.85 4.12 51.97
C GLY A 274 -14.48 3.12 52.92
N SER A 275 -14.55 1.84 52.56
CA SER A 275 -15.08 0.79 53.43
C SER A 275 -14.27 0.61 54.73
N LEU A 276 -12.95 0.81 54.66
CA LEU A 276 -12.08 0.77 55.83
C LEU A 276 -12.35 1.98 56.75
N ALA A 277 -12.53 3.17 56.16
CA ALA A 277 -12.93 4.36 56.90
C ALA A 277 -14.29 4.17 57.58
N ASP A 278 -15.27 3.57 56.88
CA ASP A 278 -16.56 3.23 57.46
C ASP A 278 -16.44 2.21 58.60
N LEU A 279 -15.58 1.19 58.47
CA LEU A 279 -15.32 0.21 59.51
C LEU A 279 -14.69 0.87 60.74
N VAL A 280 -13.73 1.78 60.53
CA VAL A 280 -13.13 2.57 61.61
C VAL A 280 -14.18 3.46 62.29
N ASN A 281 -15.05 4.13 61.54
CA ASN A 281 -16.14 4.93 62.10
C ASN A 281 -17.13 4.07 62.92
N HIS A 282 -17.58 2.93 62.38
CA HIS A 282 -18.47 2.02 63.10
C HIS A 282 -17.80 1.40 64.35
N ALA A 283 -16.49 1.13 64.29
CA ALA A 283 -15.73 0.68 65.44
C ALA A 283 -15.61 1.80 66.49
N ALA A 284 -15.37 3.04 66.06
CA ALA A 284 -15.35 4.21 66.93
C ALA A 284 -16.70 4.45 67.63
N ASP A 285 -17.82 4.18 66.96
CA ASP A 285 -19.17 4.23 67.56
C ASP A 285 -19.51 3.00 68.41
N GLY A 286 -18.93 1.84 68.08
CA GLY A 286 -19.16 0.57 68.77
C GLY A 286 -18.41 0.46 70.10
N LEU A 287 -17.22 1.06 70.19
CA LEU A 287 -16.38 1.04 71.39
C LEU A 287 -17.06 1.69 72.62
N PRO A 288 -17.67 2.89 72.53
CA PRO A 288 -18.45 3.47 73.62
C PRO A 288 -19.63 2.60 74.05
N LYS A 289 -20.33 1.96 73.10
CA LYS A 289 -21.44 1.05 73.42
C LYS A 289 -20.96 -0.22 74.12
N LEU A 290 -19.75 -0.69 73.80
CA LEU A 290 -19.09 -1.78 74.51
C LEU A 290 -18.72 -1.37 75.93
N GLU A 291 -18.18 -0.16 76.11
CA GLU A 291 -17.93 0.43 77.44
C GLU A 291 -19.22 0.49 78.26
N ASP A 292 -20.31 1.06 77.71
CA ASP A 292 -21.62 1.12 78.37
C ASP A 292 -22.15 -0.27 78.76
N ARG A 293 -21.99 -1.27 77.89
CA ARG A 293 -22.41 -2.65 78.17
C ARG A 293 -21.54 -3.31 79.24
N ILE A 294 -20.24 -3.04 79.26
CA ILE A 294 -19.33 -3.55 80.30
C ILE A 294 -19.65 -2.89 81.64
N VAL A 295 -19.92 -1.58 81.66
CA VAL A 295 -20.36 -0.87 82.86
C VAL A 295 -21.71 -1.41 83.34
N ALA A 296 -22.68 -1.59 82.44
CA ALA A 296 -23.99 -2.17 82.80
C ALA A 296 -23.88 -3.62 83.30
N LEU A 297 -23.00 -4.43 82.70
CA LEU A 297 -22.75 -5.80 83.15
C LEU A 297 -22.08 -5.83 84.53
N THR A 298 -21.06 -5.01 84.74
CA THR A 298 -20.35 -4.93 86.02
C THR A 298 -21.24 -4.38 87.14
N GLN A 299 -22.07 -3.38 86.84
CA GLN A 299 -23.08 -2.87 87.77
C GLN A 299 -24.15 -3.93 88.05
N GLY A 300 -24.68 -4.60 87.02
CA GLY A 300 -25.66 -5.68 87.18
C GLY A 300 -25.11 -6.87 87.98
N MET A 301 -23.83 -7.22 87.79
CA MET A 301 -23.15 -8.21 88.62
C MET A 301 -22.97 -7.72 90.06
N ALA A 302 -22.59 -6.46 90.27
CA ALA A 302 -22.47 -5.88 91.62
C ALA A 302 -23.82 -5.90 92.35
N ASP A 303 -24.90 -5.52 91.67
CA ASP A 303 -26.27 -5.54 92.20
C ASP A 303 -26.73 -6.98 92.48
N ALA A 304 -26.44 -7.93 91.59
CA ALA A 304 -26.74 -9.35 91.80
C ALA A 304 -25.98 -9.93 92.99
N VAL A 305 -24.70 -9.60 93.14
CA VAL A 305 -23.88 -10.01 94.31
C VAL A 305 -24.43 -9.39 95.59
N GLN A 306 -24.80 -8.11 95.59
CA GLN A 306 -25.43 -7.47 96.76
C GLN A 306 -26.79 -8.10 97.09
N MET A 307 -27.62 -8.37 96.09
CA MET A 307 -28.92 -9.02 96.28
C MET A 307 -28.75 -10.45 96.80
N GLN A 308 -27.78 -11.20 96.29
CA GLN A 308 -27.43 -12.53 96.80
C GLN A 308 -26.93 -12.46 98.25
N GLN A 309 -26.13 -11.45 98.61
CA GLN A 309 -25.68 -11.25 99.99
C GLN A 309 -26.85 -10.94 100.93
N ARG A 310 -27.77 -10.06 100.51
CA ARG A 310 -29.01 -9.76 101.28
C ARG A 310 -29.90 -10.98 101.41
N TRP A 311 -30.10 -11.73 100.32
CA TRP A 311 -30.87 -12.96 100.32
C TRP A 311 -30.24 -14.00 101.24
N ALA A 312 -28.92 -14.19 101.21
CA ALA A 312 -28.21 -15.09 102.11
C ALA A 312 -28.38 -14.70 103.58
N VAL A 313 -28.33 -13.39 103.90
CA VAL A 313 -28.56 -12.90 105.27
C VAL A 313 -30.01 -13.13 105.71
N ASP A 314 -30.99 -12.86 104.85
CA ASP A 314 -32.41 -13.10 105.14
C ASP A 314 -32.73 -14.59 105.31
N GLU A 315 -32.18 -15.43 104.44
CA GLU A 315 -32.37 -16.90 104.50
C GLU A 315 -31.66 -17.50 105.71
N LEU A 316 -30.46 -17.02 106.08
CA LEU A 316 -29.80 -17.38 107.33
C LEU A 316 -30.61 -16.94 108.55
N GLY A 317 -31.26 -15.76 108.50
CA GLY A 317 -32.16 -15.29 109.54
C GLY A 317 -33.42 -16.15 109.69
N LYS A 318 -34.05 -16.55 108.58
CA LYS A 318 -35.17 -17.50 108.56
C LYS A 318 -34.75 -18.88 109.04
N MET A 319 -33.57 -19.35 108.64
CA MET A 319 -33.01 -20.62 109.10
C MET A 319 -32.76 -20.58 110.62
N GLN A 320 -32.22 -19.49 111.16
CA GLN A 320 -32.07 -19.30 112.59
C GLN A 320 -33.43 -19.39 113.32
N GLN A 321 -34.47 -18.69 112.82
CA GLN A 321 -35.82 -18.78 113.39
C GLN A 321 -36.41 -20.20 113.29
N SER A 322 -36.21 -20.88 112.17
CA SER A 322 -36.66 -22.27 111.99
C SER A 322 -35.93 -23.21 112.94
N ILE A 323 -34.63 -23.02 113.16
CA ILE A 323 -33.84 -23.79 114.13
C ILE A 323 -34.34 -23.53 115.55
N GLU A 324 -34.62 -22.26 115.92
CA GLU A 324 -35.20 -21.91 117.21
C GLU A 324 -36.58 -22.54 117.42
N GLN A 325 -37.47 -22.48 116.42
CA GLN A 325 -38.77 -23.15 116.46
C GLN A 325 -38.63 -24.66 116.57
N GLN A 326 -37.72 -25.27 115.81
CA GLN A 326 -37.52 -26.71 115.80
C GLN A 326 -36.90 -27.20 117.12
N LEU A 327 -36.01 -26.42 117.74
CA LEU A 327 -35.50 -26.66 119.09
C LEU A 327 -36.61 -26.55 120.15
N GLN A 328 -37.46 -25.52 120.08
CA GLN A 328 -38.61 -25.39 120.98
C GLN A 328 -39.59 -26.55 120.83
N GLN A 329 -39.90 -26.94 119.59
CA GLN A 329 -40.77 -28.09 119.31
C GLN A 329 -40.17 -29.39 119.86
N ASN A 330 -38.86 -29.61 119.65
CA ASN A 330 -38.18 -30.81 120.14
C ASN A 330 -38.13 -30.87 121.68
N LEU A 331 -37.91 -29.72 122.35
CA LEU A 331 -37.99 -29.62 123.81
C LEU A 331 -39.41 -29.91 124.32
N THR A 332 -40.44 -29.44 123.62
CA THR A 332 -41.85 -29.68 123.97
C THR A 332 -42.22 -31.15 123.77
N ASP A 333 -41.91 -31.72 122.61
CA ASP A 333 -42.12 -33.14 122.30
C ASP A 333 -41.36 -34.06 123.27
N SER A 334 -40.11 -33.72 123.61
CA SER A 334 -39.31 -34.50 124.55
C SER A 334 -39.86 -34.39 125.98
N GLY A 335 -40.38 -33.21 126.37
CA GLY A 335 -41.10 -33.03 127.63
C GLY A 335 -42.39 -33.87 127.68
N GLN A 336 -43.15 -33.88 126.59
CA GLN A 336 -44.36 -34.70 126.46
C GLN A 336 -44.05 -36.20 126.56
N ARG A 337 -43.02 -36.67 125.85
CA ARG A 337 -42.57 -38.08 125.90
C ARG A 337 -42.10 -38.49 127.30
N LEU A 338 -41.39 -37.63 128.01
CA LEU A 338 -40.99 -37.87 129.40
C LEU A 338 -42.21 -37.98 130.31
N GLN A 339 -43.23 -37.15 130.09
CA GLN A 339 -44.47 -37.17 130.86
C GLN A 339 -45.29 -38.45 130.58
N ASP A 340 -45.40 -38.86 129.31
CA ASP A 340 -46.03 -40.12 128.90
C ASP A 340 -45.28 -41.34 129.46
N GLN A 341 -43.94 -41.31 129.44
CA GLN A 341 -43.10 -42.36 130.03
C GLN A 341 -43.30 -42.44 131.56
N GLN A 342 -43.38 -41.29 132.24
CA GLN A 342 -43.66 -41.24 133.67
C GLN A 342 -45.06 -41.81 133.98
N GLN A 343 -46.07 -41.49 133.17
CA GLN A 343 -47.43 -42.03 133.32
C GLN A 343 -47.48 -43.54 133.09
N GLN A 344 -46.80 -44.06 132.06
CA GLN A 344 -46.68 -45.50 131.84
C GLN A 344 -45.95 -46.20 132.99
N SER A 345 -44.90 -45.59 133.54
CA SER A 345 -44.18 -46.13 134.70
C SER A 345 -45.09 -46.22 135.94
N LEU A 346 -45.90 -45.20 136.20
CA LEU A 346 -46.90 -45.22 137.28
C LEU A 346 -47.95 -46.31 137.08
N GLN A 347 -48.47 -46.48 135.86
CA GLN A 347 -49.40 -47.58 135.55
C GLN A 347 -48.75 -48.96 135.72
N GLN A 348 -47.47 -49.09 135.37
CA GLN A 348 -46.73 -50.34 135.54
C GLN A 348 -46.48 -50.65 137.02
N LEU A 349 -46.21 -49.65 137.86
CA LEU A 349 -46.13 -49.81 139.31
C LEU A 349 -47.48 -50.23 139.92
N GLN A 350 -48.61 -49.68 139.45
CA GLN A 350 -49.94 -50.12 139.88
C GLN A 350 -50.22 -51.58 139.51
N ARG A 351 -49.89 -51.99 138.28
CA ARG A 351 -50.02 -53.41 137.86
C ARG A 351 -49.11 -54.35 138.65
N ILE A 352 -47.92 -53.89 139.07
CA ILE A 352 -47.05 -54.64 139.97
C ILE A 352 -47.70 -54.77 141.34
N GLY A 353 -48.29 -53.70 141.88
CA GLY A 353 -49.05 -53.73 143.13
C GLY A 353 -50.18 -54.77 143.10
N GLU A 354 -51.02 -54.75 142.06
CA GLU A 354 -52.11 -55.73 141.89
C GLU A 354 -51.62 -57.18 141.68
N ARG A 355 -50.43 -57.37 141.09
CA ARG A 355 -49.82 -58.70 140.95
C ARG A 355 -49.30 -59.21 142.27
N VAL A 356 -48.62 -58.36 143.04
CA VAL A 356 -48.10 -58.72 144.36
C VAL A 356 -49.25 -59.09 145.29
N GLU A 357 -50.34 -58.33 145.28
CA GLU A 357 -51.55 -58.63 146.08
C GLU A 357 -52.17 -59.98 145.71
N ARG A 358 -52.35 -60.26 144.41
CA ARG A 358 -52.81 -61.58 143.94
C ARG A 358 -51.85 -62.72 144.30
N GLN A 359 -50.55 -62.46 144.28
CA GLN A 359 -49.53 -63.46 144.56
C GLN A 359 -49.44 -63.80 146.05
N VAL A 360 -49.79 -62.87 146.95
CA VAL A 360 -49.94 -63.15 148.39
C VAL A 360 -51.18 -64.00 148.67
N VAL A 361 -52.31 -63.72 148.01
CA VAL A 361 -53.56 -64.51 148.19
C VAL A 361 -53.39 -65.96 147.71
N VAL A 362 -52.77 -66.18 146.56
CA VAL A 362 -52.50 -67.54 146.04
C VAL A 362 -51.47 -68.27 146.89
N LEU A 363 -50.53 -67.56 147.51
CA LEU A 363 -49.56 -68.16 148.43
C LEU A 363 -50.24 -68.68 149.69
N ASP A 364 -51.15 -67.90 150.29
CA ASP A 364 -51.93 -68.32 151.47
C ASP A 364 -52.77 -69.56 151.17
N GLU A 365 -53.46 -69.58 150.03
CA GLU A 365 -54.31 -70.71 149.60
C GLU A 365 -53.47 -71.98 149.37
N SER A 366 -52.29 -71.84 148.76
CA SER A 366 -51.36 -72.97 148.53
C SER A 366 -50.69 -73.48 149.81
N MET A 367 -50.43 -72.59 150.77
CA MET A 367 -49.87 -72.97 152.07
C MET A 367 -50.89 -73.75 152.90
N GLU A 368 -52.15 -73.35 152.88
CA GLU A 368 -53.24 -74.03 153.59
C GLU A 368 -53.50 -75.43 153.01
N GLU A 369 -53.47 -75.58 151.69
CA GLU A 369 -53.67 -76.85 151.00
C GLU A 369 -52.53 -77.86 151.26
N GLU A 370 -51.28 -77.37 151.29
CA GLU A 370 -50.10 -78.21 151.52
C GLU A 370 -49.95 -78.65 153.00
N LEU A 371 -50.36 -77.79 153.94
CA LEU A 371 -50.40 -78.12 155.37
C LEU A 371 -51.46 -79.20 155.67
N ASN A 372 -52.60 -79.14 154.97
CA ASN A 372 -53.68 -80.12 155.09
C ASN A 372 -53.30 -81.48 154.45
N LYS A 373 -52.58 -81.47 153.33
CA LYS A 373 -51.97 -82.67 152.72
C LYS A 373 -50.95 -83.33 153.64
N ALA A 374 -50.08 -82.55 154.27
CA ALA A 374 -49.07 -83.05 155.20
C ALA A 374 -49.71 -83.73 156.42
N LEU A 375 -50.77 -83.12 156.99
CA LEU A 375 -51.53 -83.70 158.11
C LEU A 375 -52.26 -85.00 157.75
N LYS A 376 -52.86 -85.08 156.56
CA LYS A 376 -53.52 -86.31 156.05
C LYS A 376 -52.52 -87.45 155.79
N SER A 377 -51.34 -87.13 155.27
CA SER A 377 -50.26 -88.09 155.05
C SER A 377 -49.70 -88.63 156.38
N PHE A 378 -49.60 -87.78 157.41
CA PHE A 378 -49.15 -88.17 158.74
C PHE A 378 -50.15 -89.10 159.44
N GLY A 379 -51.45 -88.85 159.28
CA GLY A 379 -52.52 -89.71 159.83
C GLY A 379 -52.52 -91.13 159.25
N MET A 380 -52.31 -91.29 157.94
CA MET A 380 -52.22 -92.61 157.30
C MET A 380 -51.00 -93.43 157.75
N GLN A 381 -49.85 -92.78 157.97
CA GLN A 381 -48.65 -93.48 158.44
C GLN A 381 -48.75 -93.94 159.91
N LEU A 382 -49.48 -93.21 160.75
CA LEU A 382 -49.74 -93.61 162.16
C LEU A 382 -50.67 -94.82 162.26
N THR A 383 -51.69 -94.93 161.40
CA THR A 383 -52.58 -96.11 161.36
C THR A 383 -51.84 -97.35 160.89
N ALA A 384 -51.03 -97.26 159.83
CA ALA A 384 -50.25 -98.38 159.29
C ALA A 384 -49.17 -98.89 160.28
N LEU A 385 -48.63 -98.02 161.13
CA LEU A 385 -47.67 -98.41 162.18
C LEU A 385 -48.35 -99.13 163.36
N SER A 386 -49.54 -98.69 163.75
CA SER A 386 -50.30 -99.29 164.85
C SER A 386 -50.82 -100.70 164.52
N GLU A 387 -51.18 -100.96 163.26
CA GLU A 387 -51.68 -102.25 162.81
C GLU A 387 -50.56 -103.31 162.77
N LYS A 388 -49.33 -102.90 162.42
CA LYS A 388 -48.14 -103.75 162.46
C LYS A 388 -47.67 -104.07 163.88
N PHE A 389 -47.86 -103.14 164.83
CA PHE A 389 -47.52 -103.34 166.25
C PHE A 389 -48.45 -104.36 166.94
N VAL A 390 -49.73 -104.44 166.56
CA VAL A 390 -50.67 -105.44 167.13
C VAL A 390 -50.41 -106.83 166.53
N SER A 391 -50.08 -106.91 165.24
CA SER A 391 -49.74 -108.15 164.55
C SER A 391 -48.50 -108.84 165.14
N ASP A 392 -47.43 -108.09 165.42
CA ASP A 392 -46.14 -108.69 165.79
C ASP A 392 -46.08 -109.17 167.25
N TYR A 393 -46.90 -108.62 168.16
CA TYR A 393 -46.84 -108.96 169.60
C TYR A 393 -47.87 -110.01 170.05
N SER A 394 -48.95 -110.25 169.29
CA SER A 394 -49.98 -111.23 169.66
C SER A 394 -49.48 -112.68 169.80
N PRO A 395 -48.58 -113.20 168.93
CA PRO A 395 -48.05 -114.57 169.07
C PRO A 395 -47.07 -114.72 170.25
N LEU A 396 -46.50 -113.61 170.74
CA LEU A 396 -45.51 -113.61 171.82
C LEU A 396 -46.17 -113.75 173.19
N THR A 397 -47.32 -113.09 173.39
CA THR A 397 -48.15 -113.21 174.61
C THR A 397 -48.77 -114.60 174.76
N GLU A 398 -49.15 -115.25 173.67
CA GLU A 398 -49.74 -116.60 173.72
C GLU A 398 -48.70 -117.67 174.13
N LYS A 399 -47.43 -117.50 173.73
CA LYS A 399 -46.32 -118.36 174.15
C LYS A 399 -45.89 -118.11 175.61
N LEU A 400 -45.98 -116.88 176.10
CA LEU A 400 -45.72 -116.54 177.50
C LEU A 400 -46.83 -117.06 178.43
N GLN A 401 -48.10 -117.05 178.00
CA GLN A 401 -49.21 -117.56 178.79
C GLN A 401 -49.16 -119.10 178.94
N ARG A 402 -48.68 -119.83 177.92
CA ARG A 402 -48.42 -121.28 178.05
C ARG A 402 -47.25 -121.62 178.99
N LEU A 403 -46.25 -120.74 179.11
CA LEU A 403 -45.15 -120.90 180.07
C LEU A 403 -45.60 -120.66 181.52
N VAL A 404 -46.52 -119.72 181.75
CA VAL A 404 -47.05 -119.43 183.09
C VAL A 404 -48.02 -120.53 183.55
N GLN A 405 -48.87 -121.05 182.67
CA GLN A 405 -49.80 -122.13 183.06
C GLN A 405 -49.14 -123.48 183.35
N MET A 406 -47.93 -123.73 182.84
CA MET A 406 -47.16 -124.93 183.22
C MET A 406 -46.30 -124.74 184.47
N ALA A 407 -46.06 -123.50 184.90
CA ALA A 407 -45.35 -123.21 186.14
C ALA A 407 -46.27 -123.26 187.38
N GLU A 408 -47.59 -123.16 187.21
CA GLU A 408 -48.59 -123.21 188.30
C GLU A 408 -49.22 -124.60 188.55
N GLN A 409 -48.67 -125.67 187.98
CA GLN A 409 -49.00 -127.07 188.35
C GLN A 409 -47.77 -127.83 188.85
N ILE A 410 -46.95 -127.15 189.64
CA ILE A 410 -46.07 -127.76 190.64
C ILE A 410 -46.50 -127.16 191.97
N ASP A 411 -46.88 -128.04 192.90
CA ASP A 411 -47.50 -127.84 194.22
C ASP A 411 -49.04 -127.79 194.22
N GLU A 412 -49.61 -129.00 194.39
CA GLU A 412 -51.03 -129.37 194.18
C GLU A 412 -51.20 -130.81 193.65
#